data_AF-A0A5R2MUL4-F1
#
_entry.id   AF-A0A5R2MUL4-F1
#
_cell.length_a   1.000
_cell.length_b   1.000
_cell.length_c   1.000
_cell.angle_alpha   90.00
_cell.angle_beta   90.00
_cell.angle_gamma   90.00
#
_symmetry.space_group_name_H-M   'P 1'
#
loop_
_entity.id
_entity.type
_entity.pdbx_description
1 polymer ?
#
loop_
_entity_poly.entity_id
_entity_poly.type
_entity_poly.pdbx_seq_one_letter_code
_entity_poly.pdbx_strand_id
1 'polypeptide(L)'
;AQGGTAILSETPEIYGAEHLLTRRAESRAVGEKLVERIRWWEDYTARHDMEMNNNPSPGNKLGGLTTILEKSLGASAKGGTTNLRAVLEYAEPINERG
;
A
#
# COMPACT_ATOMS: atom_id res chain seq x y z
N ALA A 1 -5.73 5.96 -20.41
CA ALA A 1 -4.75 4.86 -20.62
C ALA A 1 -5.43 3.76 -21.43
N GLN A 2 -4.68 2.91 -22.16
CA GLN A 2 -5.11 1.94 -23.21
C GLN A 2 -6.13 0.84 -22.76
N GLY A 3 -7.02 1.11 -21.82
CA GLY A 3 -8.02 0.17 -21.30
C GLY A 3 -7.48 -0.89 -20.34
N GLY A 4 -6.18 -0.87 -20.05
CA GLY A 4 -5.53 -1.78 -19.11
C GLY A 4 -5.95 -1.55 -17.64
N THR A 5 -5.64 -2.53 -16.80
CA THR A 5 -5.88 -2.48 -15.35
C THR A 5 -4.57 -2.78 -14.65
N ALA A 6 -4.14 -1.88 -13.77
CA ALA A 6 -2.87 -1.99 -13.06
C ALA A 6 -3.13 -2.32 -11.59
N ILE A 7 -2.30 -3.19 -11.02
CA ILE A 7 -2.41 -3.61 -9.62
C ILE A 7 -1.12 -3.23 -8.92
N LEU A 8 -1.24 -2.38 -7.90
CA LEU A 8 -0.18 -2.17 -6.92
C LEU A 8 -0.43 -3.13 -5.74
N SER A 9 0.44 -4.13 -5.61
CA SER A 9 0.39 -5.12 -4.54
C SER A 9 1.26 -4.72 -3.35
N GLU A 10 1.48 -5.65 -2.41
CA GLU A 10 2.38 -5.48 -1.27
C GLU A 10 1.95 -4.34 -0.32
N THR A 11 0.71 -4.39 0.17
CA THR A 11 0.13 -3.36 1.05
C THR A 11 1.01 -2.99 2.27
N PRO A 12 1.77 -3.89 2.92
CA PRO A 12 2.69 -3.48 3.98
C PRO A 12 3.79 -2.51 3.52
N GLU A 13 4.16 -2.55 2.23
CA GLU A 13 5.21 -1.68 1.70
C GLU A 13 4.76 -0.23 1.52
N ILE A 14 3.48 0.09 1.60
CA ILE A 14 2.99 1.48 1.50
C ILE A 14 2.68 2.12 2.86
N TYR A 15 2.98 1.44 3.96
CA TYR A 15 2.71 1.91 5.33
C TYR A 15 3.39 3.26 5.64
N GLY A 16 2.61 4.22 6.12
CA GLY A 16 3.00 5.61 6.35
C GLY A 16 2.99 6.48 5.08
N ALA A 17 2.83 5.88 3.89
CA ALA A 17 2.70 6.57 2.62
C ALA A 17 1.29 6.43 2.01
N GLU A 18 0.34 5.75 2.67
CA GLU A 18 -1.01 5.48 2.17
C GLU A 18 -1.77 6.77 1.83
N HIS A 19 -1.47 7.86 2.52
CA HIS A 19 -2.00 9.19 2.24
C HIS A 19 -1.73 9.67 0.79
N LEU A 20 -0.67 9.20 0.13
CA LEU A 20 -0.40 9.47 -1.29
C LEU A 20 -1.44 8.81 -2.21
N LEU A 21 -1.95 7.64 -1.82
CA LEU A 21 -2.96 6.88 -2.57
C LEU A 21 -4.38 7.32 -2.20
N THR A 22 -4.68 7.53 -0.91
CA THR A 22 -6.02 7.96 -0.48
C THR A 22 -6.40 9.34 -0.98
N ARG A 23 -5.43 10.27 -1.15
CA ARG A 23 -5.67 11.59 -1.77
C ARG A 23 -6.17 11.53 -3.21
N ARG A 24 -5.94 10.41 -3.90
CA ARG A 24 -6.39 10.17 -5.29
C ARG A 24 -7.36 9.00 -5.38
N ALA A 25 -8.00 8.63 -4.27
CA ALA A 25 -9.05 7.64 -4.30
C ALA A 25 -10.26 8.17 -5.10
N GLU A 26 -10.84 7.31 -5.94
CA GLU A 26 -12.02 7.63 -6.75
C GLU A 26 -13.20 8.07 -5.87
N SER A 27 -13.28 7.53 -4.65
CA SER A 27 -14.26 7.92 -3.65
C SER A 27 -13.68 7.79 -2.24
N ARG A 28 -14.35 8.44 -1.29
CA ARG A 28 -14.04 8.30 0.14
C ARG A 28 -14.08 6.84 0.59
N ALA A 29 -15.08 6.07 0.15
CA ALA A 29 -15.22 4.67 0.50
C ALA A 29 -14.02 3.82 0.04
N VAL A 30 -13.47 4.10 -1.15
CA VAL A 30 -12.26 3.41 -1.63
C VAL A 30 -11.03 3.78 -0.77
N GLY A 31 -10.90 5.06 -0.41
CA GLY A 31 -9.83 5.51 0.49
C GLY A 31 -9.94 4.88 1.89
N GLU A 32 -11.15 4.79 2.45
CA GLU A 32 -11.40 4.17 3.75
C GLU A 32 -11.06 2.68 3.74
N LYS A 33 -11.39 1.94 2.68
CA LYS A 33 -10.97 0.53 2.52
C LYS A 33 -9.45 0.36 2.59
N LEU A 34 -8.67 1.29 2.02
CA LEU A 34 -7.22 1.24 2.10
C LEU A 34 -6.73 1.43 3.54
N VAL A 35 -7.29 2.42 4.24
CA VAL A 35 -6.95 2.71 5.65
C VAL A 35 -7.33 1.51 6.54
N GLU A 36 -8.48 0.90 6.31
CA GLU A 36 -8.91 -0.32 7.02
C GLU A 36 -7.92 -1.46 6.79
N ARG A 37 -7.39 -1.63 5.58
CA ARG A 37 -6.38 -2.66 5.31
C ARG A 37 -5.05 -2.38 6.03
N ILE A 38 -4.64 -1.12 6.15
CA ILE A 38 -3.46 -0.75 6.93
C ILE A 38 -3.66 -1.08 8.41
N ARG A 39 -4.82 -0.73 8.97
CA ARG A 39 -5.17 -1.07 10.36
C ARG A 39 -5.22 -2.56 10.62
N TRP A 40 -5.74 -3.33 9.66
CA TRP A 40 -5.72 -4.79 9.74
C TRP A 40 -4.29 -5.33 9.81
N TRP A 41 -3.36 -4.76 9.03
CA TRP A 41 -1.95 -5.13 9.07
C TRP A 41 -1.28 -4.76 10.39
N GLU A 42 -1.56 -3.56 10.93
CA GLU A 42 -1.09 -3.16 12.26
C GLU A 42 -1.52 -4.17 13.33
N ASP A 43 -2.82 -4.50 13.37
CA ASP A 43 -3.38 -5.50 14.28
C ASP A 43 -2.76 -6.90 14.07
N TYR A 44 -2.60 -7.33 12.82
CA TYR A 44 -1.97 -8.61 12.50
C TYR A 44 -0.54 -8.66 13.04
N THR A 45 0.27 -7.63 12.78
CA THR A 45 1.65 -7.59 13.28
C THR A 45 1.72 -7.58 14.80
N ALA A 46 0.85 -6.79 15.46
CA ALA A 46 0.81 -6.70 16.91
C ALA A 46 0.45 -8.04 17.57
N ARG A 47 -0.50 -8.80 16.99
CA ARG A 47 -0.85 -10.16 17.44
C ARG A 47 0.28 -11.18 17.33
N HIS A 48 1.32 -10.85 16.58
CA HIS A 48 2.50 -11.68 16.37
C HIS A 48 3.77 -11.09 17.02
N ASP A 49 3.63 -10.15 17.96
CA ASP A 49 4.73 -9.45 18.62
C ASP A 49 5.70 -8.77 17.64
N MET A 50 5.15 -8.27 16.53
CA MET A 50 5.87 -7.57 15.46
C MET A 50 5.32 -6.16 15.25
N GLU A 51 6.11 -5.30 14.62
CA GLU A 51 5.72 -3.95 14.23
C GLU A 51 5.75 -3.78 12.70
N MET A 52 4.86 -2.95 12.16
CA MET A 52 4.85 -2.61 10.73
C MET A 52 6.14 -1.94 10.25
N ASN A 53 6.87 -1.27 11.14
CA ASN A 53 8.14 -0.60 10.85
C ASN A 53 9.35 -1.55 10.74
N ASN A 54 9.18 -2.86 11.00
CA ASN A 54 10.27 -3.84 10.96
C ASN A 54 10.82 -4.09 9.54
N ASN A 55 10.16 -3.53 8.53
CA ASN A 55 10.64 -3.40 7.16
C ASN A 55 11.23 -1.98 7.03
N PRO A 56 12.54 -1.76 6.83
CA PRO A 56 13.34 -2.40 5.80
C PRO A 56 14.25 -3.53 6.31
N SER A 57 14.46 -4.54 5.46
CA SER A 57 15.38 -5.66 5.73
C SER A 57 16.83 -5.18 5.93
N PRO A 58 17.72 -5.98 6.57
CA PRO A 58 19.13 -5.60 6.75
C PRO A 58 19.83 -5.20 5.45
N GLY A 59 19.55 -5.91 4.34
CA GLY A 59 20.10 -5.56 3.02
C GLY A 59 19.58 -4.22 2.48
N ASN A 60 18.31 -3.88 2.73
CA ASN A 60 17.76 -2.58 2.36
C ASN A 60 18.36 -1.45 3.20
N LYS A 61 18.61 -1.69 4.50
CA LYS A 61 19.31 -0.75 5.39
C LYS A 61 20.73 -0.49 4.91
N LEU A 62 21.48 -1.54 4.53
CA LEU A 62 22.80 -1.40 3.92
C LEU A 62 22.74 -0.66 2.57
N GLY A 63 21.65 -0.82 1.82
CA GLY A 63 21.37 -0.09 0.58
C GLY A 63 20.89 1.35 0.76
N GLY A 64 20.82 1.87 1.99
CA GLY A 64 20.49 3.27 2.29
C GLY A 64 19.02 3.55 2.63
N LEU A 65 18.15 2.53 2.67
CA LEU A 65 16.78 2.68 3.18
C LEU A 65 16.78 2.49 4.70
N THR A 66 16.77 3.61 5.43
CA THR A 66 16.89 3.63 6.88
C THR A 66 15.55 3.44 7.59
N THR A 67 14.44 3.80 6.94
CA THR A 67 13.09 3.71 7.49
C THR A 67 12.10 3.01 6.55
N ILE A 68 10.99 2.52 7.10
CA ILE A 68 9.87 2.02 6.29
C ILE A 68 9.34 3.11 5.37
N LEU A 69 9.28 4.35 5.84
CA LEU A 69 8.71 5.48 5.11
C LEU A 69 9.43 5.73 3.78
N GLU A 70 10.77 5.69 3.77
CA GLU A 70 11.57 5.86 2.55
C GLU A 70 11.25 4.78 1.52
N LYS A 71 11.10 3.53 1.97
CA LYS A 71 10.69 2.41 1.12
C LYS A 71 9.26 2.63 0.60
N SER A 72 8.36 3.11 1.45
CA SER A 72 6.95 3.31 1.13
C SER A 72 6.68 4.44 0.14
N LEU A 73 7.53 5.47 0.12
CA LEU A 73 7.50 6.49 -0.92
C LEU A 73 7.82 5.88 -2.30
N GLY A 74 8.87 5.05 -2.38
CA GLY A 74 9.24 4.34 -3.59
C GLY A 74 8.17 3.34 -4.04
N ALA A 75 7.60 2.58 -3.10
CA ALA A 75 6.52 1.65 -3.40
C ALA A 75 5.27 2.35 -3.94
N SER A 76 4.86 3.45 -3.31
CA SER A 76 3.71 4.25 -3.74
C SER A 76 3.91 4.88 -5.12
N ALA A 77 5.15 5.26 -5.47
CA ALA A 77 5.47 5.81 -6.78
C ALA A 77 5.25 4.81 -7.93
N LYS A 78 5.41 3.50 -7.68
CA LYS A 78 5.12 2.44 -8.68
C LYS A 78 3.65 2.44 -9.12
N GLY A 79 2.74 2.92 -8.27
CA GLY A 79 1.31 3.07 -8.56
C GLY A 79 0.99 4.19 -9.55
N GLY A 80 1.99 4.91 -10.09
CA GLY A 80 1.78 5.96 -11.08
C GLY A 80 1.00 7.15 -10.53
N THR A 81 0.18 7.77 -11.38
CA THR A 81 -0.57 9.01 -11.05
C THR A 81 -2.09 8.89 -11.27
N THR A 82 -2.58 7.73 -11.70
CA THR A 82 -4.01 7.46 -11.89
C THR A 82 -4.74 7.30 -10.56
N ASN A 83 -6.07 7.41 -10.59
CA ASN A 83 -6.89 7.27 -9.39
C ASN A 83 -6.82 5.85 -8.81
N LEU A 84 -6.82 5.75 -7.48
CA LEU A 84 -7.06 4.48 -6.79
C LEU A 84 -8.56 4.16 -6.91
N ARG A 85 -8.90 3.12 -7.69
CA ARG A 85 -10.31 2.79 -7.99
C ARG A 85 -10.90 1.70 -7.12
N ALA A 86 -10.07 0.79 -6.63
CA ALA A 86 -10.50 -0.31 -5.76
C ALA A 86 -9.36 -0.71 -4.82
N VAL A 87 -9.75 -1.31 -3.69
CA VAL A 87 -8.85 -2.03 -2.78
C VAL A 87 -9.43 -3.42 -2.66
N LEU A 88 -8.61 -4.42 -2.96
CA LEU A 88 -9.04 -5.82 -3.08
C LEU A 88 -8.40 -6.68 -1.97
N GLU A 89 -9.13 -7.67 -1.51
CA GLU A 89 -8.62 -8.76 -0.67
C GLU A 89 -7.90 -9.82 -1.47
N TYR A 90 -7.19 -10.67 -0.74
CA TYR A 90 -6.50 -11.80 -1.33
C TYR A 90 -7.50 -12.65 -2.13
N ALA A 91 -7.19 -12.88 -3.40
CA ALA A 91 -8.00 -13.63 -4.36
C ALA A 91 -9.38 -13.03 -4.70
N GLU A 92 -9.66 -11.77 -4.36
CA GLU A 92 -10.88 -11.11 -4.86
C GLU A 92 -10.79 -10.87 -6.38
N PRO A 93 -11.89 -11.07 -7.12
CA PRO A 93 -11.94 -10.79 -8.54
C PRO A 93 -11.91 -9.27 -8.81
N ILE A 94 -11.29 -8.90 -9.93
CA ILE A 94 -11.21 -7.51 -10.37
C ILE A 94 -12.39 -7.23 -11.30
N ASN A 95 -13.32 -6.38 -10.87
CA ASN A 95 -14.51 -6.02 -11.65
C ASN A 95 -14.41 -4.60 -12.24
N GLU A 96 -13.38 -3.87 -11.86
CA GLU A 96 -13.14 -2.46 -12.16
C GLU A 96 -12.00 -2.31 -13.16
N ARG A 97 -12.02 -1.22 -13.93
CA ARG A 97 -10.95 -0.88 -14.88
C ARG A 97 -10.19 0.35 -14.39
N GLY A 98 -8.86 0.28 -14.40
CA GLY A 98 -7.97 1.41 -14.09
C GLY A 98 -6.59 1.00 -13.67
#